data_AF-A0A1M2Z969-F1
#
_entry.id   AF-A0A1M2Z969-F1
#
_cell.length_a   1.000
_cell.length_b   1.000
_cell.length_c   1.000
_cell.angle_alpha   90.00
_cell.angle_beta   90.00
_cell.angle_gamma   90.00
#
_symmetry.space_group_name_H-M   'P 1'
#
loop_
_entity.id
_entity.type
_entity.pdbx_description
1 polymer ?
#
loop_
_entity_poly.entity_id
_entity_poly.type
_entity_poly.pdbx_seq_one_letter_code
_entity_poly.pdbx_strand_id
1 'polypeptide(L)'
;MKKHHNWGGLILVLSVSVFYVMLTVFAVWGFFYNPDALNTAKQIIVFEVLTIWIAILLVVHHFKRKSRRIAVKNTLLTLSEQTSEVSVVSKSKKTIGDRYSTSSVFYITFEMPDGERKNFQVIHDKYATIEKDDVGTLIYKEVNGFLFFIDFKRKHTTAPR
;
A
#
# COMPACT_ATOMS: atom_id res chain seq x y z
N MET A 1 -22.17 5.07 -11.35
CA MET A 1 -20.95 5.31 -10.55
C MET A 1 -21.23 4.97 -9.09
N LYS A 2 -20.61 3.92 -8.52
CA LYS A 2 -20.78 3.56 -7.10
C LYS A 2 -19.96 4.52 -6.23
N LYS A 3 -20.62 5.30 -5.38
CA LYS A 3 -19.99 6.27 -4.46
C LYS A 3 -19.31 5.49 -3.34
N HIS A 4 -18.00 5.23 -3.45
CA HIS A 4 -17.24 4.59 -2.36
C HIS A 4 -17.16 5.55 -1.17
N HIS A 5 -17.93 5.28 -0.12
CA HIS A 5 -17.87 6.01 1.14
C HIS A 5 -16.51 5.76 1.81
N ASN A 6 -15.76 6.82 2.12
CA ASN A 6 -14.45 6.75 2.79
C ASN A 6 -14.61 6.56 4.30
N TRP A 7 -15.19 5.41 4.70
CA TRP A 7 -15.46 5.04 6.09
C TRP A 7 -14.24 5.18 7.00
N GLY A 8 -13.05 4.79 6.52
CA GLY A 8 -11.83 4.92 7.31
C GLY A 8 -11.40 6.37 7.59
N GLY A 9 -11.77 7.32 6.72
CA GLY A 9 -11.57 8.75 6.99
C GLY A 9 -12.54 9.25 8.06
N LEU A 10 -13.80 8.83 7.97
CA LEU A 10 -14.86 9.20 8.90
C LEU A 10 -14.58 8.66 10.32
N ILE A 11 -14.16 7.41 10.45
CA ILE A 11 -13.77 6.80 11.74
C ILE A 11 -12.59 7.55 12.37
N LEU A 12 -11.60 7.97 11.56
CA LEU A 12 -10.44 8.70 12.06
C LEU A 12 -10.83 10.09 12.58
N VAL A 13 -11.68 10.81 11.83
CA VAL A 13 -12.19 12.11 12.29
C VAL A 13 -13.00 11.94 13.58
N LEU A 14 -13.91 10.98 13.64
CA LEU A 14 -14.68 10.67 14.85
C LEU A 14 -13.78 10.34 16.06
N SER A 15 -12.76 9.51 15.86
CA SER A 15 -11.82 9.14 16.93
C SER A 15 -11.06 10.35 17.47
N VAL A 16 -10.54 11.20 16.59
CA VAL A 16 -9.86 12.44 16.98
C VAL A 16 -10.81 13.41 17.68
N SER A 17 -12.04 13.55 17.20
CA SER A 17 -13.05 14.40 17.84
C SER A 17 -13.44 13.91 19.23
N VAL A 18 -13.65 12.61 19.42
CA VAL A 18 -13.97 12.03 20.73
C VAL A 18 -12.80 12.20 21.70
N PHE A 19 -11.57 11.94 21.25
CA PHE A 19 -10.38 12.15 22.07
C PHE A 19 -10.25 13.61 22.51
N TYR A 20 -10.50 14.55 21.59
CA TYR A 20 -10.46 15.98 21.88
C TYR A 20 -11.51 16.38 22.91
N VAL A 21 -12.76 15.92 22.77
CA VAL A 21 -13.84 16.18 23.75
C VAL A 21 -13.51 15.59 25.12
N MET A 22 -12.90 14.41 25.20
CA MET A 22 -12.45 13.87 26.49
C MET A 22 -11.37 14.76 27.12
N LEU A 23 -10.40 15.21 26.33
CA LEU A 23 -9.29 16.04 26.80
C LEU A 23 -9.78 17.39 27.32
N THR A 24 -10.72 18.04 26.63
CA THR A 24 -11.34 19.30 27.08
C THR A 24 -12.16 19.11 28.37
N VAL A 25 -12.90 17.99 28.49
CA VAL A 25 -13.64 17.67 29.72
C VAL A 25 -12.68 17.46 30.90
N PHE A 26 -11.56 16.76 30.70
CA PHE A 26 -10.52 16.59 31.73
C PHE A 26 -9.86 17.91 32.13
N ALA A 27 -9.59 18.78 31.16
CA ALA A 27 -9.03 20.11 31.38
C ALA A 27 -9.98 21.00 32.21
N VAL A 28 -11.27 21.02 31.85
CA VAL A 28 -12.32 21.77 32.58
C VAL A 28 -12.51 21.19 33.99
N TRP A 29 -12.54 19.86 34.14
CA TRP A 29 -12.61 19.21 35.44
C TRP A 29 -11.42 19.60 36.34
N GLY A 30 -10.20 19.60 35.80
CA GLY A 30 -8.99 20.01 36.53
C GLY A 30 -9.05 21.46 37.01
N PHE A 31 -9.67 22.35 36.22
CA PHE A 31 -9.89 23.76 36.59
C PHE A 31 -10.86 23.92 37.78
N PHE A 32 -11.97 23.18 37.80
CA PHE A 32 -12.93 23.21 38.91
C PHE A 32 -12.36 22.67 40.23
N TYR A 33 -11.38 21.75 40.16
CA TYR A 33 -10.79 21.13 41.35
C TYR A 33 -9.66 21.96 42.00
N ASN A 34 -9.05 22.90 41.26
CA ASN A 34 -7.99 23.78 41.77
C ASN A 34 -8.23 25.24 41.34
N PRO A 35 -9.14 25.97 42.01
CA PRO A 35 -9.56 27.31 41.61
C PRO A 35 -8.49 28.41 41.81
N ASP A 36 -7.46 28.19 42.64
CA ASP A 36 -6.48 29.21 43.02
C ASP A 36 -5.28 29.37 42.07
N ALA A 37 -5.31 28.77 40.88
CA ALA A 37 -4.16 28.77 40.00
C ALA A 37 -4.46 29.39 38.63
N LEU A 38 -4.43 30.73 38.57
CA LEU A 38 -4.39 31.50 37.32
C LEU A 38 -3.27 31.00 36.38
N ASN A 39 -2.18 30.48 36.95
CA ASN A 39 -1.08 29.85 36.22
C ASN A 39 -1.45 28.47 35.64
N THR A 40 -2.26 27.68 36.34
CA THR A 40 -2.75 26.38 35.85
C THR A 40 -3.73 26.57 34.69
N ALA A 41 -4.61 27.58 34.75
CA ALA A 41 -5.49 27.92 33.64
C ALA A 41 -4.73 28.29 32.36
N LYS A 42 -3.67 29.11 32.49
CA LYS A 42 -2.80 29.47 31.36
C LYS A 42 -2.07 28.25 30.79
N GLN A 43 -1.55 27.36 31.65
CA GLN A 43 -0.88 26.12 31.22
C GLN A 43 -1.82 25.18 30.47
N ILE A 44 -3.07 25.05 30.92
CA ILE A 44 -4.11 24.24 30.25
C ILE A 44 -4.43 24.79 28.86
N ILE A 45 -4.62 26.10 28.72
CA ILE A 45 -4.91 26.73 27.41
C ILE A 45 -3.74 26.52 26.44
N VAL A 46 -2.50 26.72 26.90
CA VAL A 46 -1.30 26.50 26.07
C VAL A 46 -1.20 25.04 25.65
N PHE A 47 -1.49 24.10 26.57
CA PHE A 47 -1.49 22.67 26.27
C PHE A 47 -2.55 22.31 25.22
N GLU A 48 -3.79 22.81 25.36
CA GLU A 48 -4.86 22.58 24.38
C GLU A 48 -4.46 23.06 22.98
N VAL A 49 -3.98 24.30 22.87
CA VAL A 49 -3.55 24.88 21.58
C VAL A 49 -2.47 24.01 20.94
N LEU A 50 -1.48 23.55 21.70
CA LEU A 50 -0.43 22.66 21.20
C LEU A 50 -1.00 21.30 20.75
N THR A 51 -1.91 20.70 21.50
CA THR A 51 -2.53 19.42 21.11
C THR A 51 -3.36 19.53 19.84
N ILE A 52 -4.06 20.65 19.60
CA ILE A 52 -4.79 20.88 18.34
C ILE A 52 -3.81 20.87 17.16
N TRP A 53 -2.71 21.61 17.25
CA TRP A 53 -1.71 21.68 16.19
C TRP A 53 -1.09 20.31 15.89
N ILE A 54 -0.75 19.54 16.93
CA ILE A 54 -0.23 18.18 16.77
C ILE A 54 -1.27 17.26 16.11
N ALA A 55 -2.53 17.32 16.54
CA ALA A 55 -3.61 16.52 15.95
C ALA A 55 -3.81 16.84 14.46
N ILE A 56 -3.81 18.12 14.07
CA ILE A 56 -3.90 18.54 12.67
C ILE A 56 -2.74 17.97 11.86
N LEU A 57 -1.50 18.07 12.36
CA LEU A 57 -0.32 17.54 11.67
C LEU A 57 -0.39 16.02 11.47
N LEU A 58 -0.83 15.28 12.48
CA LEU A 58 -1.00 13.83 12.40
C LEU A 58 -2.08 13.43 11.39
N VAL A 59 -3.22 14.13 11.38
CA VAL A 59 -4.30 13.92 10.40
C VAL A 59 -3.78 14.18 8.99
N VAL A 60 -3.13 15.32 8.74
CA VAL A 60 -2.55 15.65 7.43
C VAL A 60 -1.53 14.61 6.99
N HIS A 61 -0.64 14.19 7.89
CA HIS A 61 0.36 13.17 7.60
C HIS A 61 -0.30 11.85 7.19
N HIS A 62 -1.31 11.40 7.94
CA HIS A 62 -2.02 10.16 7.67
C HIS A 62 -2.79 10.22 6.34
N PHE A 63 -3.49 11.33 6.07
CA PHE A 63 -4.17 11.56 4.79
C PHE A 63 -3.21 11.59 3.61
N LYS A 64 -2.05 12.25 3.72
CA LYS A 64 -1.01 12.22 2.67
C LYS A 64 -0.53 10.80 2.40
N ARG A 65 -0.28 10.00 3.44
CA ARG A 65 0.18 8.60 3.29
C ARG A 65 -0.89 7.72 2.64
N LYS A 66 -2.17 7.88 3.03
CA LYS A 66 -3.29 7.15 2.43
C LYS A 66 -3.54 7.57 0.99
N SER A 67 -3.49 8.88 0.70
CA SER A 67 -3.65 9.43 -0.64
C SER A 67 -2.59 8.91 -1.60
N ARG A 68 -1.30 8.88 -1.19
CA ARG A 68 -0.23 8.28 -2.01
C ARG A 68 -0.51 6.81 -2.35
N ARG A 69 -0.98 6.02 -1.39
CA ARG A 69 -1.34 4.61 -1.63
C ARG A 69 -2.52 4.45 -2.59
N ILE A 70 -3.53 5.33 -2.51
CA ILE A 70 -4.68 5.30 -3.40
C ILE A 70 -4.29 5.76 -4.81
N ALA A 71 -3.48 6.81 -4.92
CA ALA A 71 -2.98 7.30 -6.20
C ALA A 71 -2.23 6.20 -6.96
N VAL A 72 -1.34 5.46 -6.30
CA VAL A 72 -0.62 4.32 -6.89
C VAL A 72 -1.59 3.22 -7.35
N LYS A 73 -2.65 2.93 -6.58
CA LYS A 73 -3.66 1.94 -6.99
C LYS A 73 -4.49 2.40 -8.18
N ASN A 74 -4.83 3.68 -8.22
CA ASN A 74 -5.63 4.24 -9.31
C ASN A 74 -4.82 4.39 -10.60
N THR A 75 -3.54 4.75 -10.52
CA THR A 75 -2.66 4.76 -11.69
C THR A 75 -2.55 3.36 -12.28
N LEU A 76 -2.41 2.32 -11.46
CA LEU A 76 -2.37 0.92 -11.95
C LEU A 76 -3.62 0.52 -12.75
N LEU A 77 -4.80 1.04 -12.39
CA LEU A 77 -6.05 0.75 -13.08
C LEU A 77 -6.18 1.48 -14.42
N THR A 78 -5.57 2.67 -14.56
CA THR A 78 -5.66 3.49 -15.78
C THR A 78 -4.50 3.31 -16.75
N LEU A 79 -3.42 2.63 -16.33
CA LEU A 79 -2.25 2.41 -17.18
C LEU A 79 -2.52 1.37 -18.27
N SER A 80 -2.03 1.67 -19.48
CA SER A 80 -2.04 0.75 -20.61
C SER A 80 -1.27 -0.51 -20.25
N GLU A 81 -1.83 -1.65 -20.60
CA GLU A 81 -1.14 -2.93 -20.55
C GLU A 81 -0.06 -2.94 -21.63
N GLN A 82 1.11 -3.45 -21.28
CA GLN A 82 2.21 -3.69 -22.21
C GLN A 82 2.25 -5.18 -22.53
N THR A 83 2.55 -5.50 -23.79
CA THR A 83 2.65 -6.86 -24.28
C THR A 83 3.98 -7.04 -24.99
N SER A 84 4.74 -8.05 -24.59
CA SER A 84 6.05 -8.35 -25.18
C SER A 84 6.20 -9.86 -25.38
N GLU A 85 6.83 -10.26 -26.48
CA GLU A 85 7.28 -11.65 -26.64
C GLU A 85 8.52 -11.85 -25.75
N VAL A 86 8.50 -12.88 -24.91
CA VAL A 86 9.56 -13.13 -23.93
C VAL A 86 9.85 -14.61 -23.79
N SER A 87 11.02 -14.92 -23.23
CA SER A 87 11.38 -16.25 -22.76
C SER A 87 11.51 -16.28 -21.23
N VAL A 88 11.17 -17.41 -20.62
CA VAL A 88 11.30 -17.61 -19.17
C VAL A 88 12.70 -18.11 -18.85
N VAL A 89 13.52 -17.27 -18.22
CA VAL A 89 14.92 -17.62 -17.91
C VAL A 89 15.04 -18.39 -16.60
N SER A 90 14.31 -17.95 -15.57
CA SER A 90 14.46 -18.51 -14.24
C SER A 90 13.22 -18.32 -13.36
N LYS A 91 13.13 -19.20 -12.37
CA LYS A 91 12.10 -19.18 -11.33
C LYS A 91 12.79 -19.17 -9.99
N SER A 92 12.38 -18.27 -9.10
CA SER A 92 12.91 -18.22 -7.73
C SER A 92 11.78 -18.11 -6.71
N LYS A 93 12.03 -18.68 -5.53
CA LYS A 93 11.11 -18.65 -4.40
C LYS A 93 11.85 -18.05 -3.21
N LYS A 94 11.27 -17.03 -2.60
CA LYS A 94 11.78 -16.42 -1.38
C LYS A 94 10.79 -16.67 -0.25
N THR A 95 11.20 -17.43 0.75
CA THR A 95 10.42 -17.57 1.98
C THR A 95 10.69 -16.35 2.86
N ILE A 96 9.62 -15.62 3.20
CA ILE A 96 9.66 -14.45 4.07
C ILE A 96 8.80 -14.78 5.28
N GLY A 97 9.40 -14.76 6.46
CA GLY A 97 8.68 -15.10 7.67
C GLY A 97 9.53 -14.97 8.92
N ASP A 98 8.84 -14.97 10.06
CA ASP A 98 9.43 -15.09 11.38
C ASP A 98 9.08 -16.46 11.97
N ARG A 99 9.59 -16.79 13.16
CA ARG A 99 9.45 -18.10 13.83
C ARG A 99 8.02 -18.65 13.90
N TYR A 100 7.01 -17.77 13.83
CA TYR A 100 5.58 -18.10 13.99
C TYR A 100 4.75 -17.93 12.71
N SER A 101 5.30 -17.40 11.63
CA SER A 101 4.57 -17.19 10.38
C SER A 101 5.53 -17.13 9.20
N THR A 102 5.43 -18.11 8.30
CA THR A 102 6.17 -18.15 7.03
C THR A 102 5.24 -17.90 5.85
N SER A 103 5.61 -16.96 5.00
CA SER A 103 4.97 -16.69 3.72
C SER A 103 5.98 -16.95 2.60
N SER A 104 5.50 -17.41 1.44
CA SER A 104 6.35 -17.62 0.28
C SER A 104 6.01 -16.59 -0.79
N VAL A 105 7.05 -15.90 -1.27
CA VAL A 105 6.95 -15.00 -2.41
C VAL A 105 7.60 -15.67 -3.62
N PHE A 106 6.87 -15.72 -4.72
CA PHE A 106 7.28 -16.38 -5.96
C PHE A 106 7.67 -15.34 -7.00
N TYR A 107 8.77 -15.61 -7.69
CA TYR A 107 9.37 -14.72 -8.66
C TYR A 107 9.69 -15.48 -9.95
N ILE A 108 9.42 -14.86 -11.10
CA ILE A 108 9.78 -15.36 -12.43
C ILE A 108 10.56 -14.28 -13.17
N THR A 109 11.71 -14.65 -13.71
CA THR A 109 12.53 -13.79 -14.56
C THR A 109 12.24 -14.08 -16.02
N PHE A 110 11.82 -13.05 -16.74
CA PHE A 110 11.62 -13.08 -18.18
C PHE A 110 12.74 -12.31 -18.88
N GLU A 111 13.19 -12.82 -20.01
CA GLU A 111 14.10 -12.12 -20.92
C GLU A 111 13.28 -11.52 -22.05
N MET A 112 13.39 -10.20 -22.15
CA MET A 112 12.75 -9.36 -23.14
C MET A 112 13.47 -9.46 -24.49
N PRO A 113 12.86 -9.04 -25.60
CA PRO A 113 13.47 -9.10 -26.94
C PRO A 113 14.76 -8.30 -27.08
N ASP A 114 14.92 -7.26 -26.27
CA ASP A 114 16.12 -6.41 -26.19
C ASP A 114 17.24 -7.02 -25.34
N GLY A 115 17.03 -8.22 -24.79
CA GLY A 115 17.94 -8.90 -23.87
C GLY A 115 17.85 -8.42 -22.43
N GLU A 116 16.95 -7.48 -22.11
CA GLU A 116 16.73 -7.05 -20.74
C GLU A 116 16.05 -8.16 -19.93
N ARG A 117 16.52 -8.41 -18.71
CA ARG A 117 15.93 -9.41 -17.81
C ARG A 117 15.10 -8.74 -16.75
N LYS A 118 13.79 -8.97 -16.78
CA LYS A 118 12.84 -8.40 -15.82
C LYS A 118 12.30 -9.47 -14.89
N ASN A 119 12.39 -9.22 -13.58
CA ASN A 119 11.94 -10.14 -12.54
C ASN A 119 10.58 -9.69 -11.98
N PHE A 120 9.59 -10.57 -12.08
CA PHE A 120 8.22 -10.30 -11.68
C PHE A 120 7.82 -11.15 -10.49
N GLN A 121 7.20 -10.52 -9.50
CA GLN A 121 6.49 -11.24 -8.45
C GLN A 121 5.18 -11.78 -9.03
N VAL A 122 4.94 -13.08 -8.85
CA VAL A 122 3.76 -13.78 -9.35
C VAL A 122 3.01 -14.48 -8.23
N ILE A 123 1.73 -14.77 -8.47
CA ILE A 123 0.93 -15.62 -7.58
C ILE A 123 1.32 -17.09 -7.73
N HIS A 124 1.04 -17.90 -6.71
CA HIS A 124 1.42 -19.32 -6.66
C HIS A 124 0.94 -20.10 -7.89
N ASP A 125 -0.31 -19.89 -8.31
CA ASP A 125 -0.91 -20.62 -9.43
C ASP A 125 -0.15 -20.38 -10.74
N LYS A 126 0.16 -19.11 -11.04
CA LYS A 126 0.93 -18.73 -12.24
C LYS A 126 2.37 -19.23 -12.15
N TYR A 127 2.95 -19.22 -10.95
CA TYR A 127 4.25 -19.83 -10.72
C TYR A 127 4.25 -21.34 -10.98
N ALA A 128 3.17 -22.05 -10.65
CA ALA A 128 3.09 -23.48 -10.89
C ALA A 128 2.95 -23.82 -12.39
N THR A 129 2.22 -23.01 -13.16
CA THR A 129 1.93 -23.28 -14.58
C THR A 129 3.05 -22.89 -15.55
N ILE A 130 3.81 -21.84 -15.23
CA ILE A 130 4.85 -21.31 -16.13
C ILE A 130 6.14 -22.09 -15.88
N GLU A 131 6.75 -22.62 -16.93
CA GLU A 131 7.98 -23.40 -16.85
C GLU A 131 9.18 -22.60 -17.34
N LYS A 132 10.37 -23.04 -16.94
CA LYS A 132 11.61 -22.46 -17.46
C LYS A 132 11.70 -22.81 -18.95
N ASP A 133 12.29 -21.90 -19.73
CA ASP A 133 12.51 -22.02 -21.17
C ASP A 133 11.20 -21.95 -22.01
N ASP A 134 10.06 -21.70 -21.36
CA ASP A 134 8.83 -21.32 -22.05
C ASP A 134 9.01 -20.03 -22.84
N VAL A 135 8.51 -20.02 -24.07
CA VAL A 135 8.44 -18.82 -24.91
C VAL A 135 6.98 -18.44 -25.08
N GLY A 136 6.67 -17.15 -24.96
CA GLY A 136 5.28 -16.69 -25.03
C GLY A 136 5.16 -15.18 -25.01
N THR A 137 3.92 -14.72 -24.87
CA THR A 137 3.61 -13.29 -24.73
C THR A 137 3.37 -12.97 -23.26
N LEU A 138 4.19 -12.10 -22.69
CA LEU A 138 4.01 -11.54 -21.36
C LEU A 138 3.13 -10.29 -21.45
N ILE A 139 2.11 -10.25 -20.61
CA ILE A 139 1.25 -9.08 -20.39
C ILE A 139 1.60 -8.51 -19.02
N TYR A 140 2.07 -7.27 -19.00
CA TYR A 140 2.55 -6.63 -17.77
C TYR A 140 2.29 -5.12 -17.76
N LYS A 141 2.48 -4.51 -16.59
CA LYS A 141 2.49 -3.06 -16.41
C LYS A 141 3.79 -2.64 -15.73
N GLU A 142 4.38 -1.56 -16.21
CA GLU A 142 5.58 -0.96 -15.63
C GLU A 142 5.32 0.50 -15.28
N VAL A 143 5.60 0.89 -14.02
CA VAL A 143 5.37 2.25 -13.52
C VAL A 143 6.47 2.63 -12.55
N ASN A 144 7.23 3.69 -12.84
CA ASN A 144 8.25 4.23 -11.93
C ASN A 144 9.22 3.16 -11.39
N GLY A 145 9.63 2.20 -12.23
CA GLY A 145 10.50 1.08 -11.85
C GLY A 145 9.81 -0.08 -11.12
N PHE A 146 8.50 -0.03 -10.92
CA PHE A 146 7.71 -1.15 -10.40
C PHE A 146 7.14 -1.99 -11.55
N LEU A 147 7.34 -3.30 -11.45
CA LEU A 147 6.89 -4.29 -12.43
C LEU A 147 5.69 -5.08 -11.89
N PHE A 148 4.60 -5.11 -12.65
CA PHE A 148 3.38 -5.82 -12.29
C PHE A 148 3.05 -6.87 -13.33
N PHE A 149 3.07 -8.13 -12.91
CA PHE A 149 2.65 -9.25 -13.73
C PHE A 149 1.12 -9.27 -13.85
N ILE A 150 0.61 -9.40 -15.08
CA ILE A 150 -0.82 -9.61 -15.34
C ILE A 150 -1.05 -11.04 -15.80
N ASP A 151 -0.40 -11.43 -16.90
CA ASP A 151 -0.57 -12.76 -17.47
C ASP A 151 0.62 -13.16 -18.36
N PHE A 152 0.73 -14.46 -18.63
CA PHE A 152 1.68 -15.01 -19.60
C PHE A 152 0.97 -16.05 -20.45
N LYS A 153 0.99 -15.84 -21.77
CA LYS A 153 0.41 -16.75 -22.75
C LYS A 153 1.53 -17.50 -23.44
N ARG A 154 1.68 -18.79 -23.10
CA ARG A 154 2.65 -19.68 -23.75
C ARG A 154 2.35 -19.77 -25.24
N LYS A 155 3.37 -19.60 -26.09
CA LYS A 155 3.24 -19.83 -27.53
C LYS A 155 3.13 -21.35 -27.71
N HIS A 156 2.00 -21.83 -28.24
CA HIS A 156 1.86 -23.24 -28.54
C HIS A 156 2.88 -23.63 -29.62
N THR A 157 3.91 -24.36 -29.22
CA THR A 157 4.76 -25.06 -30.16
C THR A 157 3.92 -26.19 -30.76
N THR A 158 3.41 -26.01 -31.97
CA THR A 158 2.98 -27.13 -32.80
C THR A 158 4.19 -28.03 -32.99
N ALA A 159 4.24 -29.15 -32.27
CA ALA A 159 5.28 -30.15 -32.47
C ALA A 159 5.23 -30.65 -33.93
N PRO A 160 6.35 -30.66 -34.68
CA PRO A 160 6.40 -31.42 -35.91
C PRO A 160 6.30 -32.91 -35.56
N ARG A 161 5.34 -33.60 -36.19
CA ARG A 161 5.31 -35.07 -36.22
C ARG A 161 6.43 -35.59 -37.10
#